data_AF-A0AA42CTL2-F1
#
_entry.id   AF-A0AA42CTL2-F1
#
_cell.length_a   1.000
_cell.length_b   1.000
_cell.length_c   1.000
_cell.angle_alpha   90.00
_cell.angle_beta   90.00
_cell.angle_gamma   90.00
#
_symmetry.space_group_name_H-M   'P 1'
#
loop_
_entity.id
_entity.type
_entity.pdbx_description
1 polymer ?
#
loop_
_entity_poly.entity_id
_entity_poly.type
_entity_poly.pdbx_seq_one_letter_code
_entity_poly.pdbx_strand_id
1 'polypeptide(L)'
;MNDVEKSYQALVRITNSVLDAADNEDMERLAALRTQHDDAIQAVKAADEAAGTDAEFPDKARVLAFLIAKNEQIAVLLNQNKDHLTRESTRQQQQGKAQKAYLSQSI
;
A
#
# COMPACT_ATOMS: atom_id res chain seq x y z
N MET A 1 -3.34 13.50 22.81
CA MET A 1 -2.78 12.94 21.57
C MET A 1 -2.51 14.09 20.60
N ASN A 2 -1.24 14.39 20.34
CA ASN A 2 -0.85 15.47 19.41
C ASN A 2 -0.99 15.01 17.95
N ASP A 3 -0.95 15.94 16.99
CA ASP A 3 -1.20 15.59 15.58
C ASP A 3 -0.10 14.70 14.98
N VAL A 4 1.14 14.81 15.48
CA VAL A 4 2.25 13.92 15.13
C VAL A 4 1.94 12.48 15.54
N GLU A 5 1.58 12.27 16.80
CA GLU A 5 1.21 10.97 17.36
C GLU A 5 0.03 10.34 16.60
N LYS A 6 -0.94 11.15 16.16
CA LYS A 6 -2.08 10.68 15.32
C LYS A 6 -1.61 10.20 13.96
N SER A 7 -0.77 10.97 13.28
CA SER A 7 -0.24 10.57 11.97
C SER A 7 0.58 9.28 12.07
N TYR A 8 1.42 9.15 13.11
CA TYR A 8 2.20 7.93 13.33
C TYR A 8 1.33 6.71 13.65
N GLN A 9 0.32 6.85 14.51
CA GLN A 9 -0.62 5.74 14.78
C GLN A 9 -1.45 5.37 13.56
N ALA A 10 -1.87 6.34 12.75
CA ALA A 10 -2.57 6.08 11.50
C ALA A 10 -1.70 5.27 10.53
N LEU A 11 -0.42 5.65 10.38
CA LEU A 11 0.52 4.93 9.53
C LEU A 11 0.74 3.49 10.03
N VAL A 12 0.92 3.26 11.33
CA VAL A 12 1.04 1.90 11.92
C VAL A 12 -0.19 1.06 11.62
N ARG A 13 -1.40 1.63 11.75
CA ARG A 13 -2.65 0.92 11.48
C ARG A 13 -2.76 0.49 10.02
N ILE A 14 -2.38 1.37 9.10
CA ILE A 14 -2.40 1.09 7.67
C ILE A 14 -1.34 0.04 7.32
N THR A 15 -0.13 0.16 7.87
CA THR A 15 0.93 -0.86 7.74
C THR A 15 0.45 -2.24 8.17
N ASN A 16 -0.21 -2.35 9.34
CA ASN A 16 -0.77 -3.63 9.78
C ASN A 16 -1.87 -4.14 8.84
N SER A 17 -2.68 -3.26 8.27
CA SER A 17 -3.71 -3.64 7.31
C SER A 17 -3.12 -4.13 5.99
N VAL A 18 -2.00 -3.56 5.55
CA VAL A 18 -1.25 -4.04 4.36
C VAL A 18 -0.70 -5.43 4.61
N LEU A 19 -0.11 -5.68 5.78
CA LEU A 19 0.40 -6.99 6.15
C LEU A 19 -0.73 -8.03 6.24
N ASP A 20 -1.85 -7.70 6.88
CA ASP A 20 -3.03 -8.56 6.95
C ASP A 20 -3.60 -8.88 5.56
N ALA A 21 -3.72 -7.88 4.68
CA ALA A 21 -4.20 -8.11 3.32
C ALA A 21 -3.22 -8.99 2.51
N ALA A 22 -1.91 -8.83 2.72
CA ALA A 22 -0.91 -9.69 2.10
C ALA A 22 -0.94 -11.14 2.62
N ASP A 23 -1.04 -11.34 3.93
CA ASP A 23 -1.11 -12.66 4.55
C ASP A 23 -2.37 -13.44 4.10
N ASN A 24 -3.45 -12.72 3.78
CA ASN A 24 -4.70 -13.30 3.24
C ASN A 24 -4.75 -13.34 1.70
N GLU A 25 -3.67 -12.98 0.99
CA GLU A 25 -3.61 -12.89 -0.47
C GLU A 25 -4.71 -11.98 -1.08
N ASP A 26 -5.21 -11.00 -0.34
CA ASP A 26 -6.26 -10.07 -0.75
C ASP A 26 -5.69 -8.93 -1.60
N MET A 27 -5.50 -9.23 -2.89
CA MET A 27 -4.87 -8.34 -3.85
C MET A 27 -5.71 -7.08 -4.15
N GLU A 28 -7.03 -7.13 -4.07
CA GLU A 28 -7.88 -5.94 -4.25
C GLU A 28 -7.73 -4.99 -3.07
N ARG A 29 -7.74 -5.51 -1.84
CA ARG A 29 -7.53 -4.70 -0.64
C ARG A 29 -6.12 -4.13 -0.58
N LEU A 30 -5.10 -4.89 -0.98
CA LEU A 30 -3.73 -4.38 -1.11
C LEU A 30 -3.63 -3.18 -2.06
N ALA A 31 -4.31 -3.22 -3.20
CA ALA A 31 -4.33 -2.13 -4.16
C ALA A 31 -4.95 -0.85 -3.56
N ALA A 32 -6.06 -1.00 -2.80
CA ALA A 32 -6.72 0.11 -2.12
C ALA A 32 -5.90 0.68 -0.95
N LEU A 33 -5.15 -0.18 -0.24
CA LEU A 33 -4.31 0.22 0.88
C LEU A 33 -3.01 0.91 0.45
N ARG A 34 -2.54 0.67 -0.78
CA ARG A 34 -1.35 1.32 -1.32
C ARG A 34 -1.43 2.84 -1.26
N THR A 35 -2.51 3.41 -1.79
CA THR A 35 -2.73 4.86 -1.78
C THR A 35 -2.83 5.40 -0.36
N GLN A 36 -3.54 4.68 0.53
CA GLN A 36 -3.68 5.07 1.93
C GLN A 36 -2.33 5.06 2.67
N HIS A 37 -1.46 4.10 2.36
CA HIS A 37 -0.13 4.00 2.95
C HIS A 37 0.77 5.15 2.51
N ASP A 38 0.76 5.49 1.22
CA ASP A 38 1.52 6.62 0.69
C ASP A 38 1.05 7.96 1.30
N ASP A 39 -0.26 8.16 1.40
CA ASP A 39 -0.85 9.36 2.02
C ASP A 39 -0.50 9.46 3.51
N ALA A 40 -0.50 8.34 4.24
CA ALA A 40 -0.15 8.31 5.65
C ALA A 40 1.35 8.61 5.89
N ILE A 41 2.24 8.18 4.99
CA ILE A 41 3.66 8.59 5.03
C ILE A 41 3.79 10.10 4.86
N GLN A 42 3.05 10.69 3.91
CA GLN A 42 3.07 12.14 3.70
C GLN A 42 2.50 12.90 4.91
N ALA A 43 1.44 12.39 5.53
CA ALA A 43 0.87 12.98 6.73
C ALA A 43 1.83 12.94 7.92
N VAL A 44 2.62 11.87 8.07
CA VAL A 44 3.69 11.80 9.08
C VAL A 44 4.78 12.81 8.81
N LYS A 45 5.25 12.92 7.56
CA LYS A 45 6.27 13.92 7.17
C LYS A 45 5.81 15.34 7.45
N ALA A 46 4.60 15.69 7.01
CA ALA A 46 4.03 17.01 7.22
C ALA A 46 3.82 17.32 8.72
N ALA A 47 3.38 16.33 9.51
CA ALA A 47 3.22 16.51 10.95
C ALA A 47 4.57 16.69 11.67
N ASP A 48 5.61 15.94 11.28
CA ASP A 48 6.97 16.10 11.80
C ASP A 48 7.56 17.48 11.42
N GLU A 49 7.35 17.94 10.19
CA GLU A 49 7.77 19.28 9.75
C GLU A 49 7.05 20.39 10.54
N ALA A 50 5.74 20.24 10.76
CA ALA A 50 4.92 21.23 11.48
C ALA A 50 5.23 21.30 12.98
N ALA A 51 5.63 20.19 13.59
CA ALA A 51 5.91 20.14 15.03
C ALA A 51 7.35 20.55 15.40
N GLY A 52 8.24 20.70 14.41
CA GLY A 52 9.65 21.00 14.63
C GLY A 52 10.42 19.82 15.26
N THR A 53 11.75 19.96 15.39
CA THR A 53 12.65 18.91 15.90
C THR A 53 12.36 18.41 17.32
N ASP A 54 11.47 19.08 18.06
CA ASP A 54 11.17 18.81 19.47
C ASP A 54 9.90 17.95 19.69
N ALA A 55 9.29 17.42 18.63
CA ALA A 55 8.20 16.45 18.78
C ALA A 55 8.71 15.09 19.30
N GLU A 56 8.95 15.03 20.61
CA GLU A 56 9.10 13.80 21.36
C GLU A 56 7.75 13.41 21.97
N PHE A 57 7.22 12.27 21.53
CA PHE A 57 6.16 11.58 22.25
C PHE A 57 6.67 10.17 22.62
N PRO A 58 6.18 9.58 23.72
CA PRO A 58 6.85 8.46 24.42
C PRO A 58 7.15 7.21 23.58
N ASP A 59 6.54 7.08 22.40
CA ASP A 59 6.66 5.90 21.54
C ASP A 59 7.21 6.20 20.13
N LYS A 60 7.61 7.45 19.82
CA LYS A 60 8.04 7.84 18.47
C LYS A 60 9.14 6.94 17.91
N ALA A 61 10.20 6.70 18.70
CA ALA A 61 11.32 5.86 18.29
C ALA A 61 10.93 4.40 18.02
N ARG A 62 10.03 3.84 18.84
CA ARG A 62 9.53 2.47 18.69
C ARG A 62 8.66 2.33 17.44
N VAL A 63 7.80 3.32 17.20
CA VAL A 63 6.97 3.38 15.99
C VAL A 63 7.84 3.53 14.74
N LEU A 64 8.82 4.43 14.76
CA LEU A 64 9.77 4.58 13.65
C LEU A 64 10.52 3.29 13.36
N ALA A 65 11.05 2.62 14.39
CA ALA A 65 11.74 1.34 14.23
C ALA A 65 10.82 0.27 13.62
N PHE A 66 9.56 0.21 14.05
CA PHE A 66 8.56 -0.68 13.44
C PHE A 66 8.33 -0.36 11.96
N LEU A 67 8.10 0.91 11.62
CA LEU A 67 7.84 1.34 10.25
C LEU A 67 9.04 1.10 9.33
N ILE A 68 10.25 1.36 9.80
CA ILE A 68 11.50 1.08 9.06
C ILE A 68 11.60 -0.43 8.78
N ALA A 69 11.40 -1.27 9.80
CA ALA A 69 11.48 -2.72 9.65
C ALA A 69 10.43 -3.29 8.69
N LYS A 70 9.28 -2.64 8.55
CA LYS A 70 8.18 -3.07 7.68
C LYS A 70 8.18 -2.43 6.30
N ASN A 71 8.88 -1.31 6.10
CA ASN A 71 8.88 -0.57 4.84
C ASN A 71 9.37 -1.42 3.65
N GLU A 72 10.44 -2.19 3.83
CA GLU A 72 10.97 -3.06 2.77
C GLU A 72 10.01 -4.19 2.42
N GLN A 73 9.39 -4.82 3.43
CA GLN A 73 8.39 -5.87 3.23
C GLN A 73 7.17 -5.33 2.49
N ILE A 74 6.65 -4.17 2.91
CA ILE A 74 5.51 -3.51 2.28
C ILE A 74 5.83 -3.13 0.83
N ALA A 75 7.01 -2.58 0.54
CA ALA A 75 7.41 -2.23 -0.81
C ALA A 75 7.43 -3.45 -1.76
N VAL A 76 7.90 -4.59 -1.26
CA VAL A 76 7.88 -5.86 -2.02
C VAL A 76 6.44 -6.32 -2.26
N LEU A 77 5.60 -6.35 -1.23
CA LEU A 77 4.19 -6.77 -1.31
C LEU A 77 3.39 -5.91 -2.30
N LEU A 78 3.55 -4.59 -2.22
CA LEU A 78 2.89 -3.64 -3.11
C LEU A 78 3.37 -3.78 -4.57
N ASN A 79 4.65 -4.09 -4.80
CA ASN A 79 5.16 -4.36 -6.14
C ASN A 79 4.65 -5.69 -6.71
N GLN A 80 4.61 -6.75 -5.89
CA GLN A 80 4.03 -8.04 -6.30
C GLN A 80 2.56 -7.90 -6.69
N ASN A 81 1.79 -7.12 -5.94
CA ASN A 81 0.41 -6.79 -6.26
C ASN A 81 0.26 -6.09 -7.62
N LYS A 82 1.13 -5.09 -7.91
CA LYS A 82 1.16 -4.39 -9.20
C LYS A 82 1.43 -5.35 -10.37
N ASP A 83 2.36 -6.28 -10.19
CA ASP A 83 2.67 -7.29 -11.21
C ASP A 83 1.50 -8.25 -11.44
N HIS A 84 0.80 -8.66 -10.38
CA HIS A 84 -0.40 -9.48 -10.46
C HIS A 84 -1.49 -8.79 -11.30
N LEU A 85 -1.85 -7.56 -10.94
CA LEU A 85 -2.86 -6.77 -11.65
C LEU A 85 -2.50 -6.54 -13.13
N THR A 86 -1.21 -6.31 -13.42
CA THR A 86 -0.73 -6.12 -14.79
C THR A 86 -0.89 -7.39 -15.63
N ARG A 87 -0.60 -8.57 -15.05
CA ARG A 87 -0.74 -9.86 -15.72
C ARG A 87 -2.22 -10.19 -16.00
N GLU A 88 -3.10 -9.95 -15.04
CA GLU A 88 -4.54 -10.19 -15.22
C GLU A 88 -5.13 -9.30 -16.32
N SER A 89 -4.81 -8.01 -16.31
CA SER A 89 -5.23 -7.07 -17.35
C SER A 89 -4.77 -7.52 -18.75
N THR A 90 -3.50 -7.96 -18.85
CA THR A 90 -2.95 -8.48 -20.12
C THR A 90 -3.68 -9.75 -20.58
N ARG A 91 -3.96 -10.67 -19.67
CA ARG A 91 -4.68 -11.92 -19.97
C ARG A 91 -6.09 -11.65 -20.48
N GLN A 92 -6.83 -10.73 -19.85
CA GLN A 92 -8.17 -10.35 -20.28
C GLN A 92 -8.17 -9.71 -21.68
N GLN A 93 -7.19 -8.84 -21.97
CA GLN A 93 -7.05 -8.26 -23.31
C GLN A 93 -6.77 -9.30 -24.40
N GLN A 94 -5.91 -10.28 -24.12
CA GLN A 94 -5.61 -11.36 -25.07
C GLN A 94 -6.83 -12.26 -25.31
N GLN A 95 -7.57 -12.61 -24.25
CA GLN A 95 -8.81 -13.38 -24.37
C GLN A 95 -9.87 -12.63 -25.19
N GLY A 96 -10.06 -11.33 -24.94
CA GLY A 96 -11.00 -10.51 -25.71
C GLY A 96 -10.62 -10.41 -27.20
N LYS A 97 -9.32 -10.31 -27.51
CA LYS A 97 -8.83 -10.34 -28.91
C LYS A 97 -9.04 -11.71 -29.56
N ALA A 98 -8.73 -12.80 -28.86
CA ALA A 98 -8.91 -14.15 -29.36
C ALA A 98 -10.39 -14.48 -29.62
N GLN A 99 -11.29 -14.07 -28.72
CA GLN A 99 -12.72 -14.30 -28.86
C GLN A 99 -13.33 -13.50 -30.03
N LYS A 100 -12.91 -12.24 -30.22
CA LYS A 100 -13.29 -11.45 -31.40
C LYS A 100 -12.79 -12.08 -32.71
N ALA A 101 -11.54 -12.56 -32.72
CA ALA A 101 -10.98 -13.25 -33.89
C ALA A 101 -11.74 -14.53 -34.23
N TYR A 102 -12.13 -15.32 -33.23
CA TYR A 102 -12.89 -16.56 -33.40
C TYR A 102 -14.31 -16.29 -33.96
N LEU A 103 -15.01 -15.28 -33.44
CA LEU A 103 -16.31 -14.88 -33.96
C LEU A 103 -16.24 -14.33 -35.39
N SER A 104 -15.18 -13.60 -35.76
CA SER A 104 -15.01 -13.08 -37.13
C SER A 104 -14.69 -14.15 -38.18
N GLN A 105 -14.19 -15.32 -37.79
CA GLN A 105 -13.91 -16.43 -38.70
C GLN A 105 -15.07 -17.43 -38.82
N SER A 106 -16.11 -17.27 -38.01
CA SER A 106 -17.29 -18.15 -37.97
C SER A 106 -18.48 -17.63 -38.80
N ILE A 107 -18.25 -16.60 -39.63
CA ILE A 107 -19.22 -15.97 -40.55
C ILE A 107 -18.69 -16.14 -41.98
#